data_AF-A0A9D7D1I1-F1
#
_entry.id   AF-A0A9D7D1I1-F1
#
_cell.length_a   1.000
_cell.length_b   1.000
_cell.length_c   1.000
_cell.angle_alpha   90.00
_cell.angle_beta   90.00
_cell.angle_gamma   90.00
#
_symmetry.space_group_name_H-M   'P 1'
#
loop_
_entity.id
_entity.type
_entity.pdbx_description
1 polymer ?
#
loop_
_entity_poly.entity_id
_entity_poly.type
_entity_poly.pdbx_seq_one_letter_code
_entity_poly.pdbx_strand_id
1 'polypeptide(L)'
;MSRTRNLESLPKTFSVSLSADADGYIGRECPQDDCKRYFKVTPGTGLNGISTCRCPYCGHEGPSNTFFTQAQIDHALSVVKNKVVGAFLKDMKSMEFSHRGGGIGLSMRVHGQPPPIRGYSELDLETESLCDACTLRYAIYGVFGFCPDCGAHNNLSILDANLRVVAKMLSLAATVDAEVARSLVENALEDCVSAFDGWGRAVCEVFAARAAEPAKAGKISFQNVTRAQEALKTQFAFDAEAVLGAGVVSGLHRAFQKRHLLAHRMGVIDDDYLRQSGDRSAQLGRRVAITASEVEQMASGVREWAEALNGHLGRLP
;
A
#
# COMPACT_ATOMS: atom_id res chain seq x y z
N MET A 1 -49.43 -27.21 -19.82
CA MET A 1 -48.34 -26.22 -19.92
C MET A 1 -47.78 -25.98 -18.53
N SER A 2 -46.46 -26.07 -18.33
CA SER A 2 -45.85 -25.78 -17.01
C SER A 2 -46.22 -24.35 -16.57
N ARG A 3 -46.69 -24.22 -15.33
CA ARG A 3 -47.11 -22.94 -14.72
C ARG A 3 -45.92 -22.11 -14.21
N THR A 4 -44.70 -22.65 -14.35
CA THR A 4 -43.43 -22.08 -13.84
C THR A 4 -42.38 -21.93 -14.94
N ARG A 5 -42.81 -21.67 -16.18
CA ARG A 5 -41.93 -21.63 -17.36
C ARG A 5 -40.81 -20.59 -17.23
N ASN A 6 -41.10 -19.41 -16.68
CA ASN A 6 -40.10 -18.35 -16.57
C ASN A 6 -39.04 -18.71 -15.53
N LEU A 7 -39.44 -19.26 -14.38
CA LEU A 7 -38.51 -19.74 -13.37
C LEU A 7 -37.65 -20.91 -13.86
N GLU A 8 -38.27 -21.90 -14.52
CA GLU A 8 -37.56 -23.06 -15.08
C GLU A 8 -36.55 -22.68 -16.16
N SER A 9 -36.75 -21.54 -16.84
CA SER A 9 -35.84 -21.03 -17.87
C SER A 9 -34.60 -20.32 -17.31
N LEU A 10 -34.54 -20.05 -16.00
CA LEU A 10 -33.39 -19.38 -15.40
C LEU A 10 -32.15 -20.29 -15.38
N PRO A 11 -30.94 -19.74 -15.59
CA PRO A 11 -29.73 -20.52 -15.48
C PRO A 11 -29.47 -20.95 -14.03
N LYS A 12 -28.82 -22.09 -13.85
CA LYS A 12 -28.38 -22.56 -12.51
C LYS A 12 -27.27 -21.70 -11.91
N THR A 13 -26.52 -21.00 -12.76
CA THR A 13 -25.42 -20.11 -12.38
C THR A 13 -25.60 -18.77 -13.05
N PHE A 14 -25.44 -17.69 -12.29
CA PHE A 14 -25.50 -16.33 -12.80
C PHE A 14 -24.09 -15.76 -12.94
N SER A 15 -23.84 -15.10 -14.07
CA SER A 15 -22.68 -14.22 -14.24
C SER A 15 -23.15 -12.77 -14.05
N VAL A 16 -22.46 -12.04 -13.19
CA VAL A 16 -22.70 -10.61 -12.92
C VAL A 16 -21.40 -9.88 -13.20
N SER A 17 -21.46 -8.89 -14.08
CA SER A 17 -20.33 -8.03 -14.40
C SER A 17 -20.13 -6.99 -13.30
N LEU A 18 -18.89 -6.83 -12.85
CA LEU A 18 -18.47 -5.75 -11.98
C LEU A 18 -17.95 -4.59 -12.85
N SER A 19 -18.40 -3.37 -12.56
CA SER A 19 -17.91 -2.14 -13.16
C SER A 19 -16.70 -1.60 -12.40
N ALA A 20 -15.68 -1.17 -13.14
CA ALA A 20 -14.60 -0.39 -12.56
C ALA A 20 -15.07 1.04 -12.19
N ASP A 21 -14.31 1.72 -11.34
CA ASP A 21 -14.47 3.15 -11.08
C ASP A 21 -13.98 4.01 -12.25
N ALA A 22 -14.07 5.34 -12.11
CA ALA A 22 -13.70 6.30 -13.15
C ALA A 22 -12.24 6.17 -13.61
N ASP A 23 -11.37 5.69 -12.72
CA ASP A 23 -9.94 5.52 -12.97
C ASP A 23 -9.60 4.09 -13.43
N GLY A 24 -10.61 3.23 -13.63
CA GLY A 24 -10.45 1.88 -14.17
C GLY A 24 -10.10 0.82 -13.12
N TYR A 25 -10.21 1.15 -11.83
CA TYR A 25 -9.95 0.20 -10.76
C TYR A 25 -11.19 -0.59 -10.34
N ILE A 26 -10.96 -1.82 -9.88
CA ILE A 26 -11.94 -2.67 -9.21
C ILE A 26 -11.44 -2.95 -7.79
N GLY A 27 -12.34 -2.80 -6.83
CA GLY A 27 -12.11 -3.06 -5.42
C GLY A 27 -11.95 -4.53 -5.11
N ARG A 28 -11.14 -4.81 -4.10
CA ARG A 28 -10.86 -6.12 -3.54
C ARG A 28 -10.79 -6.00 -2.03
N GLU A 29 -11.15 -7.07 -1.33
CA GLU A 29 -11.07 -7.12 0.13
C GLU A 29 -10.35 -8.40 0.56
N CYS A 30 -9.46 -8.29 1.54
CA CYS A 30 -8.76 -9.47 2.06
C CYS A 30 -9.77 -10.43 2.71
N PRO A 31 -9.79 -11.73 2.35
CA PRO A 31 -10.71 -12.69 2.96
C PRO A 31 -10.36 -13.04 4.42
N GLN A 32 -9.14 -12.75 4.87
CA GLN A 32 -8.71 -13.06 6.24
C GLN A 32 -9.44 -12.20 7.27
N ASP A 33 -10.01 -12.84 8.30
CA ASP A 33 -10.84 -12.18 9.32
C ASP A 33 -10.09 -11.18 10.19
N ASP A 34 -8.79 -11.39 10.39
CA ASP A 34 -7.90 -10.50 11.12
C ASP A 34 -7.42 -9.29 10.27
N CYS A 35 -7.69 -9.30 8.97
CA CYS A 35 -7.26 -8.25 8.04
C CYS A 35 -8.45 -7.47 7.49
N LYS A 36 -9.31 -8.11 6.68
CA LYS A 36 -10.48 -7.48 5.99
C LYS A 36 -10.20 -6.13 5.31
N ARG A 37 -8.94 -5.83 4.98
CA ARG A 37 -8.58 -4.53 4.40
C ARG A 37 -8.92 -4.50 2.92
N TYR A 38 -9.45 -3.35 2.51
CA TYR A 38 -9.80 -3.04 1.13
C TYR A 38 -8.59 -2.54 0.34
N PHE A 39 -8.51 -2.89 -0.94
CA PHE A 39 -7.52 -2.40 -1.90
C PHE A 39 -8.13 -2.42 -3.31
N LYS A 40 -7.46 -1.81 -4.28
CA LYS A 40 -7.92 -1.76 -5.68
C LYS A 40 -6.89 -2.34 -6.64
N VAL A 41 -7.36 -2.90 -7.74
CA VAL A 41 -6.54 -3.35 -8.87
C VAL A 41 -7.14 -2.90 -10.20
N THR A 42 -6.31 -2.63 -11.20
CA THR A 42 -6.79 -2.38 -12.57
C THR A 42 -6.73 -3.69 -13.37
N PRO A 43 -7.89 -4.30 -13.73
CA PRO A 43 -7.90 -5.51 -14.54
C PRO A 43 -7.21 -5.30 -15.89
N GLY A 44 -6.51 -6.32 -16.38
CA GLY A 44 -5.78 -6.25 -17.66
C GLY A 44 -4.42 -5.55 -17.59
N THR A 45 -4.03 -5.04 -16.42
CA THR A 45 -2.63 -4.74 -16.08
C THR A 45 -2.06 -5.88 -15.25
N GLY A 46 -0.73 -5.98 -15.13
CA GLY A 46 -0.13 -7.04 -14.32
C GLY A 46 0.08 -8.35 -15.07
N LEU A 47 -0.03 -9.46 -14.35
CA LEU A 47 0.16 -10.78 -14.91
C LEU A 47 -1.10 -11.27 -15.63
N ASN A 48 -0.93 -11.89 -16.79
CA ASN A 48 -2.03 -12.45 -17.56
C ASN A 48 -2.42 -13.86 -17.05
N GLY A 49 -3.72 -14.12 -16.95
CA GLY A 49 -4.25 -15.46 -16.70
C GLY A 49 -4.03 -16.00 -15.29
N ILE A 50 -3.69 -15.14 -14.32
CA ILE A 50 -3.55 -15.53 -12.92
C ILE A 50 -4.93 -15.80 -12.28
N SER A 51 -4.99 -16.83 -11.46
CA SER A 51 -6.18 -17.20 -10.68
C SER A 51 -6.02 -16.96 -9.18
N THR A 52 -4.87 -16.41 -8.77
CA THR A 52 -4.55 -16.06 -7.40
C THR A 52 -4.52 -14.55 -7.23
N CYS A 53 -4.65 -14.11 -5.99
CA CYS A 53 -4.52 -12.72 -5.58
C CYS A 53 -3.84 -12.71 -4.21
N ARG A 54 -2.99 -11.71 -4.00
CA ARG A 54 -2.34 -11.44 -2.73
C ARG A 54 -2.92 -10.18 -2.09
N CYS A 55 -3.18 -10.25 -0.79
CA CYS A 55 -3.49 -9.06 0.01
C CYS A 55 -2.24 -8.16 0.10
N PRO A 56 -2.31 -6.87 -0.28
CA PRO A 56 -1.17 -5.95 -0.18
C PRO A 56 -0.65 -5.73 1.24
N TYR A 57 -1.48 -5.98 2.26
CA TYR A 57 -1.18 -5.63 3.63
C TYR A 57 -0.59 -6.80 4.41
N CYS A 58 -1.35 -7.90 4.53
CA CYS A 58 -0.90 -9.07 5.30
C CYS A 58 -0.17 -10.12 4.45
N GLY A 59 -0.10 -9.93 3.13
CA GLY A 59 0.55 -10.88 2.24
C GLY A 59 -0.20 -12.18 2.01
N HIS A 60 -1.42 -12.36 2.55
CA HIS A 60 -2.25 -13.54 2.33
C HIS A 60 -2.49 -13.79 0.85
N GLU A 61 -2.21 -15.01 0.38
CA GLU A 61 -2.47 -15.45 -0.98
C GLU A 61 -3.66 -16.40 -1.00
N GLY A 62 -4.58 -16.17 -1.94
CA GLY A 62 -5.72 -17.05 -2.17
C GLY A 62 -6.27 -16.91 -3.59
N PRO A 63 -7.30 -17.70 -3.95
CA PRO A 63 -7.94 -17.58 -5.26
C PRO A 63 -8.54 -16.18 -5.46
N SER A 64 -8.39 -15.57 -6.65
CA SER A 64 -8.85 -14.19 -6.88
C SER A 64 -10.36 -13.99 -6.68
N ASN A 65 -11.15 -15.08 -6.76
CA ASN A 65 -12.59 -15.07 -6.52
C ASN A 65 -12.99 -15.14 -5.03
N THR A 66 -12.03 -15.11 -4.10
CA THR A 66 -12.31 -14.95 -2.66
C THR A 66 -12.12 -13.52 -2.18
N PHE A 67 -11.57 -12.63 -3.02
CA PHE A 67 -11.26 -11.23 -2.68
C PHE A 67 -12.37 -10.25 -3.08
N PHE A 68 -13.63 -10.70 -3.12
CA PHE A 68 -14.75 -9.79 -3.40
C PHE A 68 -15.06 -8.94 -2.18
N THR A 69 -15.41 -7.67 -2.41
CA THR A 69 -15.89 -6.80 -1.34
C THR A 69 -17.32 -7.15 -0.97
N GLN A 70 -17.73 -6.86 0.27
CA GLN A 70 -19.12 -7.08 0.67
C GLN A 70 -20.11 -6.29 -0.20
N ALA A 71 -19.74 -5.09 -0.64
CA ALA A 71 -20.57 -4.27 -1.54
C ALA A 71 -20.76 -4.92 -2.92
N GLN A 72 -19.71 -5.54 -3.47
CA GLN A 72 -19.79 -6.30 -4.73
C GLN A 72 -20.66 -7.55 -4.57
N ILE A 73 -20.54 -8.27 -3.46
CA ILE A 73 -21.38 -9.44 -3.14
C ILE A 73 -22.86 -9.02 -3.04
N ASP A 74 -23.14 -7.94 -2.31
CA ASP A 74 -24.49 -7.41 -2.13
C ASP A 74 -25.10 -6.94 -3.47
N HIS A 75 -24.29 -6.31 -4.33
CA HIS A 75 -24.68 -5.97 -5.69
C HIS A 75 -25.07 -7.22 -6.48
N ALA A 76 -24.21 -8.23 -6.53
CA ALA A 76 -24.47 -9.47 -7.25
C ALA A 76 -25.74 -10.17 -6.75
N LEU A 77 -25.92 -10.26 -5.43
CA LEU A 77 -27.12 -10.82 -4.82
C LEU A 77 -28.37 -10.02 -5.18
N SER A 78 -28.30 -8.69 -5.27
CA SER A 78 -29.43 -7.86 -5.69
C SER A 78 -29.83 -8.10 -7.15
N VAL A 79 -28.85 -8.29 -8.05
CA VAL A 79 -29.09 -8.65 -9.46
C VAL A 79 -29.77 -10.00 -9.57
N VAL A 80 -29.30 -11.01 -8.83
CA VAL A 80 -29.90 -12.35 -8.81
C VAL A 80 -31.33 -12.29 -8.26
N LYS A 81 -31.54 -11.63 -7.11
CA LYS A 81 -32.87 -11.46 -6.52
C LYS A 81 -33.83 -10.77 -7.49
N ASN A 82 -33.38 -9.71 -8.17
CA ASN A 82 -34.17 -9.02 -9.18
C ASN A 82 -34.62 -9.98 -10.30
N LYS A 83 -33.69 -10.76 -10.87
CA LYS A 83 -33.99 -11.73 -11.95
C LYS A 83 -34.95 -12.84 -11.50
N VAL A 84 -34.70 -13.43 -10.34
CA VAL A 84 -35.51 -14.54 -9.80
C VAL A 84 -36.92 -14.07 -9.46
N VAL A 85 -37.05 -12.96 -8.72
CA VAL A 85 -38.36 -12.40 -8.38
C VAL A 85 -39.09 -11.94 -9.64
N GLY A 86 -38.39 -11.38 -10.63
CA GLY A 86 -38.98 -11.02 -11.91
C GLY A 86 -39.53 -12.20 -12.69
N ALA A 87 -38.82 -13.32 -12.75
CA ALA A 87 -39.31 -14.55 -13.37
C ALA A 87 -40.53 -15.11 -12.61
N PHE A 88 -40.47 -15.16 -11.28
CA PHE A 88 -41.60 -15.59 -10.44
C PHE A 88 -42.84 -14.70 -10.65
N LEU A 89 -42.68 -13.37 -10.67
CA LEU A 89 -43.79 -12.45 -10.92
C LEU A 89 -44.40 -12.64 -12.31
N LYS A 90 -43.60 -12.96 -13.33
CA LYS A 90 -44.12 -13.29 -14.68
C LYS A 90 -44.95 -14.58 -14.67
N ASP A 91 -44.47 -15.61 -13.99
CA ASP A 91 -45.22 -16.87 -13.84
C ASP A 91 -46.53 -16.64 -13.07
N MET A 92 -46.49 -15.91 -11.96
CA MET A 92 -47.68 -15.56 -11.17
C MET A 92 -48.68 -14.72 -11.98
N LYS A 93 -48.21 -13.75 -12.76
CA LYS A 93 -49.08 -12.95 -13.65
C LYS A 93 -49.76 -13.80 -14.72
N SER A 94 -49.10 -14.85 -15.20
CA SER A 94 -49.73 -15.78 -16.16
C SER A 94 -50.90 -16.58 -15.57
N MET A 95 -51.04 -16.59 -14.24
CA MET A 95 -52.13 -17.24 -13.50
C MET A 95 -53.24 -16.26 -13.08
N GLU A 96 -53.17 -14.98 -13.46
CA GLU A 96 -54.26 -14.04 -13.22
C GLU A 96 -55.54 -14.51 -13.92
N PHE A 97 -56.67 -14.32 -13.25
CA PHE A 97 -57.97 -14.67 -13.82
C PHE A 97 -59.07 -13.72 -13.35
N SER A 98 -60.12 -13.62 -14.16
CA SER A 98 -61.37 -12.97 -13.79
C SER A 98 -62.52 -13.84 -14.28
N HIS A 99 -63.37 -14.27 -13.36
CA HIS A 99 -64.55 -15.07 -13.66
C HIS A 99 -65.81 -14.38 -13.10
N ARG A 100 -66.87 -14.31 -13.91
CA ARG A 100 -68.18 -13.78 -13.50
C ARG A 100 -69.24 -14.84 -13.75
N GLY A 101 -69.97 -15.23 -12.70
CA GLY A 101 -71.06 -16.20 -12.79
C GLY A 101 -72.04 -16.08 -11.63
N GLY A 102 -73.34 -16.20 -11.90
CA GLY A 102 -74.38 -16.30 -10.86
C GLY A 102 -74.49 -15.12 -9.89
N GLY A 103 -74.13 -13.89 -10.31
CA GLY A 103 -74.22 -12.69 -9.47
C GLY A 103 -73.00 -12.40 -8.58
N ILE A 104 -71.97 -13.26 -8.57
CA ILE A 104 -70.72 -13.04 -7.82
C ILE A 104 -69.52 -13.11 -8.79
N GLY A 105 -68.59 -12.17 -8.67
CA GLY A 105 -67.34 -12.15 -9.43
C GLY A 105 -66.15 -12.54 -8.56
N LEU A 106 -65.31 -13.46 -9.05
CA LEU A 106 -64.03 -13.80 -8.42
C LEU A 106 -62.89 -13.45 -9.36
N SER A 107 -61.90 -12.73 -8.86
CA SER A 107 -60.70 -12.38 -9.64
C SER A 107 -59.45 -12.41 -8.77
N MET A 108 -58.34 -12.81 -9.38
CA MET A 108 -57.01 -12.70 -8.80
C MET A 108 -56.13 -11.85 -9.72
N ARG A 109 -55.55 -10.79 -9.17
CA ARG A 109 -54.53 -9.96 -9.82
C ARG A 109 -53.25 -9.99 -8.99
N VAL A 110 -52.11 -10.04 -9.67
CA VAL A 110 -50.78 -10.10 -9.07
C VAL A 110 -50.11 -8.74 -9.23
N HIS A 111 -49.93 -8.05 -8.10
CA HIS A 111 -49.21 -6.80 -8.03
C HIS A 111 -47.82 -7.02 -7.44
N GLY A 112 -46.82 -6.35 -8.00
CA GLY A 112 -45.44 -6.45 -7.54
C GLY A 112 -44.45 -6.03 -8.63
N GLN A 113 -43.27 -5.64 -8.18
CA GLN A 113 -42.12 -5.39 -9.04
C GLN A 113 -40.91 -6.12 -8.46
N PRO A 114 -39.95 -6.53 -9.30
CA PRO A 114 -38.67 -7.03 -8.83
C PRO A 114 -38.01 -6.02 -7.88
N PRO A 115 -37.29 -6.48 -6.85
CA PRO A 115 -36.53 -5.57 -5.98
C PRO A 115 -35.50 -4.79 -6.79
N PRO A 116 -35.21 -3.53 -6.44
CA PRO A 116 -34.23 -2.74 -7.17
C PRO A 116 -32.84 -3.38 -7.10
N ILE A 117 -32.08 -3.22 -8.17
CA ILE A 117 -30.65 -3.58 -8.20
C ILE A 117 -29.91 -2.52 -7.38
N ARG A 118 -29.14 -2.96 -6.39
CA ARG A 118 -28.31 -2.08 -5.57
C ARG A 118 -27.02 -1.81 -6.33
N GLY A 119 -26.69 -0.54 -6.57
CA GLY A 119 -25.35 -0.19 -7.04
C GLY A 119 -24.30 -0.46 -5.95
N TYR A 120 -23.03 -0.49 -6.35
CA TYR A 120 -21.90 -0.39 -5.45
C TYR A 120 -20.94 0.68 -5.97
N SER A 121 -20.08 1.18 -5.09
CA SER A 121 -19.04 2.15 -5.42
C SER A 121 -17.73 1.70 -4.79
N GLU A 122 -16.63 1.96 -5.48
CA GLU A 122 -15.30 1.69 -4.98
C GLU A 122 -14.85 2.83 -4.05
N LEU A 123 -14.11 2.52 -2.99
CA LEU A 123 -13.64 3.50 -1.99
C LEU A 123 -12.41 4.25 -2.48
N ASP A 124 -12.25 5.53 -2.20
CA ASP A 124 -11.01 6.26 -2.55
C ASP A 124 -9.82 5.80 -1.70
N LEU A 125 -8.66 5.63 -2.34
CA LEU A 125 -7.40 5.18 -1.74
C LEU A 125 -6.31 6.21 -2.01
N GLU A 126 -5.40 6.43 -1.06
CA GLU A 126 -4.43 7.53 -1.17
C GLU A 126 -3.21 7.19 -2.05
N THR A 127 -2.82 5.91 -2.09
CA THR A 127 -1.59 5.49 -2.75
C THR A 127 -1.87 4.62 -3.95
N GLU A 128 -1.70 5.18 -5.13
CA GLU A 128 -1.61 4.44 -6.38
C GLU A 128 -0.19 3.95 -6.62
N SER A 129 -0.05 2.74 -7.12
CA SER A 129 1.24 2.09 -7.37
C SER A 129 1.22 1.33 -8.69
N LEU A 130 2.34 1.42 -9.41
CA LEU A 130 2.67 0.56 -10.53
C LEU A 130 3.73 -0.42 -10.08
N CYS A 131 3.46 -1.72 -10.17
CA CYS A 131 4.43 -2.73 -9.77
C CYS A 131 5.61 -2.80 -10.76
N ASP A 132 6.84 -2.61 -10.27
CA ASP A 132 8.04 -2.67 -11.10
C ASP A 132 8.33 -4.09 -11.66
N ALA A 133 7.79 -5.14 -11.03
CA ALA A 133 8.04 -6.52 -11.43
C ALA A 133 7.06 -7.06 -12.47
N CYS A 134 5.77 -6.68 -12.39
CA CYS A 134 4.73 -7.22 -13.26
C CYS A 134 3.85 -6.17 -13.93
N THR A 135 4.04 -4.87 -13.66
CA THR A 135 3.28 -3.75 -14.20
C THR A 135 1.81 -3.68 -13.76
N LEU A 136 1.40 -4.45 -12.75
CA LEU A 136 0.06 -4.30 -12.17
C LEU A 136 -0.09 -2.89 -11.62
N ARG A 137 -1.20 -2.23 -11.99
CA ARG A 137 -1.64 -0.98 -11.37
C ARG A 137 -2.62 -1.29 -10.25
N TYR A 138 -2.30 -0.85 -9.05
CA TYR A 138 -3.09 -1.13 -7.84
C TYR A 138 -3.05 0.06 -6.89
N ALA A 139 -4.03 0.14 -5.99
CA ALA A 139 -4.06 1.18 -4.97
C ALA A 139 -4.37 0.59 -3.59
N ILE A 140 -3.80 1.20 -2.56
CA ILE A 140 -3.86 0.75 -1.16
C ILE A 140 -4.03 1.93 -0.20
N TYR A 141 -4.45 1.61 1.03
CA TYR A 141 -4.33 2.51 2.18
C TYR A 141 -2.90 2.54 2.71
N GLY A 142 -2.37 3.73 2.97
CA GLY A 142 -0.97 3.89 3.36
C GLY A 142 -0.02 3.67 2.18
N VAL A 143 1.29 3.56 2.44
CA VAL A 143 2.31 3.72 1.39
C VAL A 143 2.95 2.39 0.95
N PHE A 144 3.13 1.46 1.89
CA PHE A 144 3.85 0.21 1.68
C PHE A 144 2.90 -0.98 1.51
N GLY A 145 3.21 -1.87 0.57
CA GLY A 145 2.48 -3.11 0.40
C GLY A 145 3.01 -4.04 -0.67
N PHE A 146 2.53 -5.28 -0.63
CA PHE A 146 2.78 -6.29 -1.65
C PHE A 146 1.95 -6.03 -2.90
N CYS A 147 2.52 -6.32 -4.06
CA CYS A 147 1.77 -6.40 -5.31
C CYS A 147 0.73 -7.54 -5.25
N PRO A 148 -0.56 -7.25 -5.52
CA PRO A 148 -1.60 -8.28 -5.58
C PRO A 148 -1.36 -9.45 -6.52
N ASP A 149 -0.58 -9.26 -7.59
CA ASP A 149 -0.33 -10.28 -8.60
C ASP A 149 0.92 -11.10 -8.29
N CYS A 150 2.09 -10.45 -8.28
CA CYS A 150 3.37 -11.14 -8.21
C CYS A 150 3.95 -11.24 -6.78
N GLY A 151 3.33 -10.54 -5.81
CA GLY A 151 3.82 -10.49 -4.43
C GLY A 151 5.12 -9.71 -4.21
N ALA A 152 5.67 -9.03 -5.23
CA ALA A 152 6.78 -8.10 -5.01
C ALA A 152 6.36 -6.97 -4.07
N HIS A 153 7.19 -6.65 -3.07
CA HIS A 153 6.92 -5.55 -2.14
C HIS A 153 7.46 -4.23 -2.70
N ASN A 154 6.70 -3.14 -2.57
CA ASN A 154 7.06 -1.83 -3.16
C ASN A 154 8.08 -1.00 -2.33
N ASN A 155 8.79 -1.62 -1.37
CA ASN A 155 9.61 -0.88 -0.40
C ASN A 155 10.72 -0.06 -1.08
N LEU A 156 11.49 -0.68 -1.97
CA LEU A 156 12.58 -0.01 -2.69
C LEU A 156 12.04 1.04 -3.67
N SER A 157 10.96 0.75 -4.38
CA SER A 157 10.31 1.69 -5.31
C SER A 157 9.85 2.97 -4.59
N ILE A 158 9.29 2.83 -3.39
CA ILE A 158 8.89 3.96 -2.54
C ILE A 158 10.10 4.72 -2.04
N LEU A 159 11.16 4.04 -1.58
CA LEU A 159 12.40 4.70 -1.17
C LEU A 159 12.98 5.53 -2.34
N ASP A 160 13.09 4.94 -3.53
CA ASP A 160 13.62 5.62 -4.71
C ASP A 160 12.74 6.78 -5.18
N ALA A 161 11.41 6.69 -5.03
CA ALA A 161 10.54 7.83 -5.27
C ALA A 161 10.84 9.00 -4.31
N ASN A 162 11.04 8.72 -3.02
CA ASN A 162 11.40 9.74 -2.02
C ASN A 162 12.80 10.32 -2.27
N LEU A 163 13.81 9.49 -2.56
CA LEU A 163 15.15 9.98 -2.89
C LEU A 163 15.18 10.83 -4.18
N ARG A 164 14.25 10.58 -5.13
CA ARG A 164 14.07 11.46 -6.29
C ARG A 164 13.49 12.82 -5.92
N VAL A 165 12.63 12.91 -4.91
CA VAL A 165 12.14 14.20 -4.37
C VAL A 165 13.29 14.96 -3.73
N VAL A 166 14.10 14.31 -2.90
CA VAL A 166 15.34 14.87 -2.31
C VAL A 166 16.23 15.46 -3.41
N ALA A 167 16.52 14.69 -4.47
CA ALA A 167 17.34 15.18 -5.58
C ALA A 167 16.74 16.40 -6.30
N LYS A 168 15.41 16.46 -6.46
CA LYS A 168 14.72 17.62 -7.04
C LYS A 168 14.80 18.85 -6.15
N MET A 169 14.71 18.69 -4.83
CA MET A 169 14.87 19.80 -3.88
C MET A 169 16.27 20.39 -3.94
N LEU A 170 17.30 19.54 -4.03
CA LEU A 170 18.68 19.99 -4.18
C LEU A 170 18.91 20.69 -5.53
N SER A 171 18.33 20.17 -6.60
CA SER A 171 18.37 20.80 -7.93
C SER A 171 17.70 22.18 -7.91
N LEU A 172 16.55 22.31 -7.23
CA LEU A 172 15.85 23.58 -7.08
C LEU A 172 16.67 24.57 -6.24
N ALA A 173 17.33 24.10 -5.18
CA ALA A 173 18.17 24.93 -4.30
C ALA A 173 19.29 25.63 -5.07
N ALA A 174 19.81 25.03 -6.15
CA ALA A 174 20.83 25.64 -7.00
C ALA A 174 20.33 26.82 -7.86
N THR A 175 19.01 27.05 -7.92
CA THR A 175 18.38 28.03 -8.82
C THR A 175 17.74 29.22 -8.10
N VAL A 176 17.70 29.19 -6.77
CA VAL A 176 17.03 30.19 -5.92
C VAL A 176 18.04 30.97 -5.08
N ASP A 177 17.59 32.00 -4.37
CA ASP A 177 18.46 32.79 -3.48
C ASP A 177 18.98 31.97 -2.28
N ALA A 178 20.01 32.49 -1.61
CA ALA A 178 20.75 31.76 -0.59
C ALA A 178 19.92 31.39 0.66
N GLU A 179 18.87 32.15 0.99
CA GLU A 179 18.03 31.85 2.15
C GLU A 179 17.12 30.66 1.83
N VAL A 180 16.41 30.73 0.71
CA VAL A 180 15.53 29.65 0.25
C VAL A 180 16.34 28.39 -0.09
N ALA A 181 17.51 28.53 -0.71
CA ALA A 181 18.40 27.41 -1.02
C ALA A 181 18.81 26.64 0.26
N ARG A 182 19.12 27.36 1.35
CA ARG A 182 19.46 26.74 2.64
C ARG A 182 18.30 25.93 3.19
N SER A 183 17.09 26.49 3.20
CA SER A 183 15.90 25.77 3.68
C SER A 183 15.58 24.54 2.82
N LEU A 184 15.76 24.62 1.50
CA LEU A 184 15.58 23.46 0.62
C LEU A 184 16.59 22.34 0.91
N VAL A 185 17.85 22.68 1.16
CA VAL A 185 18.88 21.69 1.53
C VAL A 185 18.61 21.09 2.92
N GLU A 186 18.22 21.91 3.90
CA GLU A 186 17.84 21.45 5.25
C GLU A 186 16.62 20.50 5.19
N ASN A 187 15.59 20.85 4.41
CA ASN A 187 14.41 20.00 4.21
C ASN A 187 14.74 18.71 3.44
N ALA A 188 15.62 18.78 2.43
CA ALA A 188 16.03 17.61 1.66
C ALA A 188 16.76 16.58 2.54
N LEU A 189 17.56 17.05 3.51
CA LEU A 189 18.16 16.20 4.53
C LEU A 189 17.08 15.52 5.40
N GLU A 190 16.10 16.28 5.88
CA GLU A 190 15.01 15.75 6.70
C GLU A 190 14.17 14.71 5.93
N ASP A 191 13.84 14.97 4.67
CA ASP A 191 13.09 14.05 3.83
C ASP A 191 13.89 12.77 3.56
N CYS A 192 15.21 12.87 3.34
CA CYS A 192 16.09 11.71 3.19
C CYS A 192 16.11 10.83 4.45
N VAL A 193 16.25 11.45 5.63
CA VAL A 193 16.18 10.76 6.93
C VAL A 193 14.83 10.07 7.12
N SER A 194 13.73 10.77 6.82
CA SER A 194 12.38 10.26 6.99
C SER A 194 12.08 9.10 6.03
N ALA A 195 12.56 9.20 4.79
CA ALA A 195 12.46 8.13 3.80
C ALA A 195 13.22 6.87 4.25
N PHE A 196 14.43 7.03 4.78
CA PHE A 196 15.20 5.90 5.33
C PHE A 196 14.49 5.28 6.54
N ASP A 197 13.92 6.07 7.44
CA ASP A 197 13.18 5.53 8.60
C ASP A 197 11.93 4.76 8.19
N GLY A 198 11.11 5.35 7.32
CA GLY A 198 9.89 4.73 6.82
C GLY A 198 10.17 3.43 6.07
N TRP A 199 11.14 3.44 5.16
CA TRP A 199 11.56 2.24 4.44
C TRP A 199 12.13 1.17 5.38
N GLY A 200 13.00 1.55 6.31
CA GLY A 200 13.66 0.63 7.23
C GLY A 200 12.67 -0.11 8.13
N ARG A 201 11.65 0.60 8.63
CA ARG A 201 10.54 -0.01 9.37
C ARG A 201 9.76 -1.00 8.51
N ALA A 202 9.35 -0.58 7.31
CA ALA A 202 8.57 -1.40 6.41
C ALA A 202 9.29 -2.70 6.00
N VAL A 203 10.58 -2.61 5.65
CA VAL A 203 11.35 -3.81 5.27
C VAL A 203 11.55 -4.75 6.46
N CYS A 204 11.82 -4.23 7.66
CA CYS A 204 11.95 -5.06 8.86
C CYS A 204 10.64 -5.74 9.25
N GLU A 205 9.49 -5.07 9.07
CA GLU A 205 8.16 -5.65 9.28
C GLU A 205 7.88 -6.79 8.29
N VAL A 206 8.13 -6.57 7.00
CA VAL A 206 7.95 -7.58 5.94
C VAL A 206 8.76 -8.85 6.21
N PHE A 207 10.01 -8.69 6.65
CA PHE A 207 10.91 -9.81 6.90
C PHE A 207 10.92 -10.26 8.38
N ALA A 208 10.03 -9.73 9.24
CA ALA A 208 10.04 -10.01 10.67
C ALA A 208 9.99 -11.51 10.98
N ALA A 209 9.25 -12.30 10.20
CA ALA A 209 9.16 -13.75 10.38
C ALA A 209 10.51 -14.49 10.20
N ARG A 210 11.48 -13.86 9.51
CA ARG A 210 12.83 -14.40 9.28
C ARG A 210 13.87 -13.91 10.31
N ALA A 211 13.46 -13.04 11.24
CA ALA A 211 14.34 -12.56 12.29
C ALA A 211 14.48 -13.55 13.45
N ALA A 212 15.55 -13.38 14.23
CA ALA A 212 15.77 -14.10 15.48
C ALA A 212 14.59 -13.92 16.47
N GLU A 213 14.05 -12.71 16.59
CA GLU A 213 12.87 -12.41 17.39
C GLU A 213 11.86 -11.56 16.59
N PRO A 214 10.86 -12.18 15.91
CA PRO A 214 9.94 -11.49 15.02
C PRO A 214 9.23 -10.27 15.62
N ALA A 215 8.79 -10.38 16.87
CA ALA A 215 8.10 -9.30 17.57
C ALA A 215 8.98 -8.06 17.83
N LYS A 216 10.30 -8.23 17.90
CA LYS A 216 11.26 -7.12 18.03
C LYS A 216 11.65 -6.55 16.66
N ALA A 217 11.83 -7.42 15.67
CA ALA A 217 12.19 -7.04 14.31
C ALA A 217 11.17 -6.07 13.69
N GLY A 218 9.86 -6.35 13.83
CA GLY A 218 8.81 -5.46 13.34
C GLY A 218 8.71 -4.10 14.07
N LYS A 219 9.52 -3.86 15.10
CA LYS A 219 9.54 -2.61 15.88
C LYS A 219 10.85 -1.83 15.71
N ILE A 220 11.76 -2.29 14.85
CA ILE A 220 13.03 -1.61 14.61
C ILE A 220 12.77 -0.21 14.05
N SER A 221 13.43 0.79 14.64
CA SER A 221 13.43 2.18 14.21
C SER A 221 14.77 2.50 13.57
N PHE A 222 14.74 3.29 12.51
CA PHE A 222 15.90 3.75 11.77
C PHE A 222 16.19 5.23 12.03
N GLN A 223 15.44 5.87 12.94
CA GLN A 223 15.70 7.23 13.44
C GLN A 223 17.06 7.38 14.15
N ASN A 224 17.69 6.28 14.55
CA ASN A 224 19.03 6.26 15.11
C ASN A 224 19.84 5.16 14.41
N VAL A 225 20.81 5.56 13.59
CA VAL A 225 21.60 4.66 12.74
C VAL A 225 22.33 3.59 13.56
N THR A 226 22.94 3.96 14.69
CA THR A 226 23.67 3.03 15.55
C THR A 226 22.76 1.95 16.13
N ARG A 227 21.62 2.35 16.70
CA ARG A 227 20.64 1.40 17.24
C ARG A 227 20.04 0.53 16.14
N ALA A 228 19.80 1.10 14.96
CA ALA A 228 19.31 0.35 13.81
C ALA A 228 20.33 -0.72 13.39
N GLN A 229 21.60 -0.37 13.27
CA GLN A 229 22.66 -1.32 12.94
C GLN A 229 22.78 -2.46 13.97
N GLU A 230 22.77 -2.14 15.27
CA GLU A 230 22.80 -3.14 16.34
C GLU A 230 21.59 -4.07 16.27
N ALA A 231 20.40 -3.52 16.02
CA ALA A 231 19.18 -4.29 15.87
C ALA A 231 19.22 -5.18 14.62
N LEU A 232 19.67 -4.67 13.48
CA LEU A 232 19.82 -5.44 12.24
C LEU A 232 20.84 -6.58 12.39
N LYS A 233 21.95 -6.33 13.09
CA LYS A 233 22.96 -7.34 13.39
C LYS A 233 22.40 -8.43 14.30
N THR A 234 21.64 -8.05 15.33
CA THR A 234 21.05 -8.99 16.28
C THR A 234 19.91 -9.80 15.67
N GLN A 235 19.01 -9.14 14.94
CA GLN A 235 17.77 -9.75 14.46
C GLN A 235 17.93 -10.45 13.11
N PHE A 236 18.82 -9.96 12.24
CA PHE A 236 18.95 -10.44 10.87
C PHE A 236 20.39 -10.85 10.50
N ALA A 237 21.33 -10.82 11.44
CA ALA A 237 22.76 -11.06 11.17
C ALA A 237 23.32 -10.16 10.05
N PHE A 238 22.81 -8.93 9.93
CA PHE A 238 23.27 -7.95 8.95
C PHE A 238 24.21 -6.93 9.60
N ASP A 239 25.47 -6.91 9.18
CA ASP A 239 26.46 -5.94 9.64
C ASP A 239 26.69 -4.86 8.57
N ALA A 240 26.03 -3.70 8.77
CA ALA A 240 26.05 -2.60 7.80
C ALA A 240 27.47 -2.05 7.54
N GLU A 241 28.30 -1.93 8.58
CA GLU A 241 29.67 -1.43 8.41
C GLU A 241 30.56 -2.41 7.64
N ALA A 242 30.37 -3.71 7.83
CA ALA A 242 31.12 -4.73 7.09
C ALA A 242 30.73 -4.76 5.60
N VAL A 243 29.47 -4.44 5.28
CA VAL A 243 28.94 -4.50 3.91
C VAL A 243 29.14 -3.19 3.14
N LEU A 244 28.87 -2.04 3.78
CA LEU A 244 28.91 -0.72 3.14
C LEU A 244 30.22 0.03 3.39
N GLY A 245 31.00 -0.40 4.38
CA GLY A 245 32.18 0.29 4.88
C GLY A 245 31.86 1.33 5.96
N ALA A 246 32.76 1.45 6.94
CA ALA A 246 32.61 2.37 8.07
C ALA A 246 32.47 3.85 7.66
N GLY A 247 33.02 4.24 6.51
CA GLY A 247 32.89 5.61 5.99
C GLY A 247 31.44 5.97 5.64
N VAL A 248 30.72 5.07 4.96
CA VAL A 248 29.31 5.30 4.57
C VAL A 248 28.43 5.36 5.82
N VAL A 249 28.58 4.39 6.73
CA VAL A 249 27.77 4.33 7.96
C VAL A 249 28.02 5.53 8.86
N SER A 250 29.28 5.95 9.05
CA SER A 250 29.60 7.14 9.84
C SER A 250 29.10 8.44 9.20
N GLY A 251 29.10 8.53 7.87
CA GLY A 251 28.48 9.63 7.12
C GLY A 251 26.98 9.72 7.37
N LEU A 252 26.27 8.60 7.28
CA LEU A 252 24.84 8.53 7.60
C LEU A 252 24.57 8.90 9.06
N HIS A 253 25.35 8.36 10.00
CA HIS A 253 25.22 8.71 11.41
C HIS A 253 25.36 10.23 11.63
N ARG A 254 26.35 10.87 11.01
CA ARG A 254 26.54 12.33 11.09
C ARG A 254 25.34 13.09 10.52
N ALA A 255 24.82 12.70 9.36
CA ALA A 255 23.66 13.33 8.74
C ALA A 255 22.43 13.29 9.65
N PHE A 256 22.19 12.16 10.32
CA PHE A 256 21.13 12.01 11.32
C PHE A 256 21.31 12.91 12.54
N GLN A 257 22.54 13.06 13.04
CA GLN A 257 22.85 14.00 14.13
C GLN A 257 22.59 15.46 13.70
N LYS A 258 22.92 15.83 12.45
CA LYS A 258 22.59 17.16 11.92
C LYS A 258 21.08 17.39 11.82
N ARG A 259 20.32 16.40 11.36
CA ARG A 259 18.84 16.46 11.36
C ARG A 259 18.28 16.63 12.77
N HIS A 260 18.84 15.96 13.78
CA HIS A 260 18.43 16.17 15.17
C HIS A 260 18.63 17.63 15.62
N LEU A 261 19.76 18.25 15.25
CA LEU A 261 19.99 19.66 15.54
C LEU A 261 18.96 20.56 14.84
N LEU A 262 18.65 20.32 13.56
CA LEU A 262 17.63 21.08 12.84
C LEU A 262 16.26 20.99 13.51
N ALA A 263 15.81 19.78 13.82
CA ALA A 263 14.47 19.53 14.35
C ALA A 263 14.27 19.99 15.80
N HIS A 264 15.32 19.94 16.64
CA HIS A 264 15.16 20.11 18.09
C HIS A 264 16.06 21.17 18.72
N ARG A 265 17.08 21.65 18.00
CA ARG A 265 18.06 22.63 18.52
C ARG A 265 18.18 23.86 17.63
N MET A 266 17.20 24.11 16.75
CA MET A 266 17.22 25.25 15.81
C MET A 266 18.48 25.28 14.93
N GLY A 267 19.06 24.10 14.66
CA GLY A 267 20.30 23.93 13.92
C GLY A 267 21.57 24.31 14.70
N VAL A 268 21.51 24.58 16.00
CA VAL A 268 22.67 24.98 16.82
C VAL A 268 23.40 23.75 17.36
N ILE A 269 24.71 23.68 17.12
CA ILE A 269 25.59 22.60 17.57
C ILE A 269 25.69 22.60 19.10
N ASP A 270 25.38 21.45 19.71
CA ASP A 270 25.51 21.18 21.14
C ASP A 270 26.62 20.15 21.43
N ASP A 271 26.92 19.93 22.71
CA ASP A 271 27.93 18.95 23.13
C ASP A 271 27.56 17.52 22.74
N ASP A 272 26.25 17.21 22.68
CA ASP A 272 25.75 15.89 22.31
C ASP A 272 26.10 15.57 20.86
N TYR A 273 25.93 16.52 19.94
CA TYR A 273 26.34 16.40 18.55
C TYR A 273 27.84 16.16 18.42
N LEU A 274 28.68 16.93 19.10
CA LEU A 274 30.14 16.80 19.00
C LEU A 274 30.62 15.43 19.46
N ARG A 275 30.06 14.92 20.56
CA ARG A 275 30.40 13.59 21.09
C ARG A 275 29.94 12.46 20.17
N GLN A 276 28.73 12.56 19.61
CA GLN A 276 28.14 11.49 18.80
C GLN A 276 28.66 11.48 17.36
N SER A 277 28.77 12.64 16.71
CA SER A 277 29.12 12.74 15.27
C SER A 277 30.61 12.57 14.96
N GLY A 278 31.49 12.81 15.95
CA GLY A 278 32.93 12.90 15.74
C GLY A 278 33.33 14.01 14.75
N ASP A 279 32.48 15.01 14.54
CA ASP A 279 32.70 16.09 13.59
C ASP A 279 33.71 17.11 14.14
N ARG A 280 34.97 16.95 13.73
CA ARG A 280 36.07 17.84 14.13
C ARG A 280 35.98 19.25 13.52
N SER A 281 35.14 19.45 12.51
CA SER A 281 34.95 20.76 11.87
C SER A 281 33.89 21.62 12.58
N ALA A 282 33.05 20.99 13.40
CA ALA A 282 31.96 21.63 14.10
C ALA A 282 32.45 22.41 15.33
N GLN A 283 31.81 23.55 15.60
CA GLN A 283 32.10 24.41 16.75
C GLN A 283 30.85 24.57 17.61
N LEU A 284 30.99 24.33 18.92
CA LEU A 284 29.90 24.44 19.89
C LEU A 284 29.22 25.83 19.80
N GLY A 285 27.89 25.84 19.81
CA GLY A 285 27.08 27.06 19.74
C GLY A 285 26.96 27.71 18.36
N ARG A 286 27.64 27.18 17.33
CA ARG A 286 27.44 27.63 15.93
C ARG A 286 26.27 26.89 15.28
N ARG A 287 25.70 27.48 14.24
CA ARG A 287 24.74 26.79 13.38
C ARG A 287 25.47 25.72 12.56
N VAL A 288 24.90 24.53 12.46
CA VAL A 288 25.43 23.45 11.65
C VAL A 288 25.40 23.82 10.17
N ALA A 289 26.48 23.50 9.46
CA ALA A 289 26.55 23.66 8.00
C ALA A 289 26.14 22.36 7.31
N ILE A 290 25.28 22.47 6.31
CA ILE A 290 24.77 21.36 5.50
C ILE A 290 24.88 21.78 4.04
N THR A 291 25.50 20.94 3.23
CA THR A 291 25.73 21.22 1.81
C THR A 291 24.90 20.27 0.95
N ALA A 292 24.57 20.70 -0.27
CA ALA A 292 23.85 19.84 -1.21
C ALA A 292 24.61 18.53 -1.48
N SER A 293 25.93 18.60 -1.68
CA SER A 293 26.78 17.42 -1.90
C SER A 293 26.75 16.44 -0.72
N GLU A 294 26.65 16.94 0.51
CA GLU A 294 26.51 16.08 1.69
C GLU A 294 25.16 15.32 1.68
N VAL A 295 24.07 15.99 1.31
CA VAL A 295 22.74 15.36 1.20
C VAL A 295 22.71 14.36 0.03
N GLU A 296 23.37 14.65 -1.09
CA GLU A 296 23.53 13.72 -2.22
C GLU A 296 24.28 12.45 -1.81
N GLN A 297 25.40 12.61 -1.09
CA GLN A 297 26.18 11.48 -0.57
C GLN A 297 25.35 10.65 0.43
N MET A 298 24.57 11.32 1.29
CA MET A 298 23.66 10.64 2.19
C MET A 298 22.59 9.84 1.43
N ALA A 299 21.96 10.43 0.42
CA ALA A 299 20.96 9.76 -0.42
C ALA A 299 21.55 8.53 -1.13
N SER A 300 22.78 8.62 -1.63
CA SER A 300 23.51 7.47 -2.19
C SER A 300 23.72 6.38 -1.13
N GLY A 301 24.25 6.74 0.04
CA GLY A 301 24.49 5.79 1.13
C GLY A 301 23.20 5.12 1.64
N VAL A 302 22.09 5.85 1.67
CA VAL A 302 20.76 5.31 1.99
C VAL A 302 20.33 4.28 0.95
N ARG A 303 20.49 4.56 -0.34
CA ARG A 303 20.18 3.61 -1.42
C ARG A 303 21.04 2.36 -1.33
N GLU A 304 22.36 2.53 -1.17
CA GLU A 304 23.31 1.42 -1.03
C GLU A 304 22.97 0.52 0.16
N TRP A 305 22.64 1.13 1.32
CA TRP A 305 22.17 0.37 2.47
C TRP A 305 20.89 -0.39 2.15
N ALA A 306 19.93 0.26 1.48
CA ALA A 306 18.65 -0.33 1.20
C ALA A 306 18.73 -1.54 0.27
N GLU A 307 19.50 -1.44 -0.80
CA GLU A 307 19.76 -2.53 -1.73
C GLU A 307 20.48 -3.69 -1.03
N ALA A 308 21.52 -3.39 -0.25
CA ALA A 308 22.29 -4.39 0.49
C ALA A 308 21.43 -5.13 1.52
N LEU A 309 20.65 -4.41 2.33
CA LEU A 309 19.78 -5.01 3.34
C LEU A 309 18.65 -5.82 2.69
N ASN A 310 17.94 -5.26 1.69
CA ASN A 310 16.84 -5.97 1.04
C ASN A 310 17.34 -7.26 0.35
N GLY A 311 18.52 -7.21 -0.29
CA GLY A 311 19.16 -8.39 -0.87
C GLY A 311 19.58 -9.43 0.19
N HIS A 312 20.08 -8.99 1.35
CA HIS A 312 20.41 -9.87 2.47
C HIS A 312 19.18 -10.56 3.04
N LEU A 313 18.13 -9.79 3.36
CA LEU A 313 16.88 -10.30 3.94
C LEU A 313 16.16 -11.26 2.99
N GLY A 314 16.19 -10.97 1.68
CA GLY A 314 15.63 -11.84 0.65
C GLY A 314 16.26 -13.24 0.61
N ARG A 315 17.53 -13.37 1.02
CA ARG A 315 18.29 -14.64 1.08
C ARG A 315 18.17 -15.37 2.41
N LEU A 316 17.62 -14.74 3.45
CA LEU A 316 17.39 -15.43 4.72
C LEU A 316 16.35 -16.55 4.53
N PRO A 317 16.54 -17.70 5.20
CA PRO A 317 15.63 -18.84 5.13
C PRO A 317 14.21 -18.52 5.65
#